data_AF-A0A1H1L519-F1
#
_entry.id   AF-A0A1H1L519-F1
#
_cell.length_a   1.000
_cell.length_b   1.000
_cell.length_c   1.000
_cell.angle_alpha   90.00
_cell.angle_beta   90.00
_cell.angle_gamma   90.00
#
_symmetry.space_group_name_H-M   'P 1'
#
loop_
_entity.id
_entity.type
_entity.pdbx_description
1 polymer ?
#
loop_
_entity_poly.entity_id
_entity_poly.type
_entity_poly.pdbx_seq_one_letter_code
_entity_poly.pdbx_strand_id
1 'polypeptide(L)'
;MNNIYSFITILIGFAIGVFILQPFGITIFTFSSQNYEIDWWQYLINNFIEILNINRNQIFENILLGLLGASVALMYYLGKREKDINW
;
A
#
# COMPACT_ATOMS: atom_id res chain seq x y z
N MET A 1 6.79 -1.85 -27.00
CA MET A 1 6.54 -2.95 -26.02
C MET A 1 6.55 -2.46 -24.54
N ASN A 2 6.16 -1.21 -24.23
CA ASN A 2 6.36 -0.62 -22.89
C ASN A 2 5.10 -0.45 -22.02
N ASN A 3 3.90 -0.41 -22.60
CA ASN A 3 2.69 -0.06 -21.83
C ASN A 3 2.23 -1.16 -20.85
N ILE A 4 2.48 -2.44 -21.18
CA ILE A 4 2.06 -3.56 -20.33
C ILE A 4 2.85 -3.56 -19.01
N TYR A 5 4.16 -3.31 -19.04
CA TYR A 5 4.99 -3.25 -17.85
C TYR A 5 4.64 -2.08 -16.94
N SER A 6 4.33 -0.91 -17.51
CA SER A 6 3.82 0.23 -16.74
C SER A 6 2.48 -0.09 -16.06
N PHE A 7 1.57 -0.78 -16.76
CA PHE A 7 0.27 -1.16 -16.21
C PHE A 7 0.39 -2.19 -15.08
N ILE A 8 1.25 -3.20 -15.24
CA ILE A 8 1.57 -4.17 -14.19
C ILE A 8 2.17 -3.46 -12.96
N THR A 9 3.06 -2.49 -13.19
CA THR A 9 3.67 -1.70 -12.11
C THR A 9 2.61 -0.91 -11.32
N ILE A 10 1.64 -0.30 -12.01
CA ILE A 10 0.50 0.39 -11.39
C ILE A 10 -0.30 -0.57 -10.51
N LEU A 11 -0.67 -1.75 -11.04
CA LEU A 11 -1.49 -2.72 -10.33
C LEU A 11 -0.77 -3.26 -9.08
N ILE A 12 0.52 -3.56 -9.19
CA ILE A 12 1.33 -4.03 -8.06
C ILE A 12 1.46 -2.91 -7.01
N GLY A 13 1.78 -1.69 -7.43
CA GLY A 13 1.86 -0.55 -6.53
C GLY A 13 0.54 -0.29 -5.81
N PHE A 14 -0.57 -0.38 -6.54
CA PHE A 14 -1.91 -0.25 -5.96
C PHE A 14 -2.19 -1.34 -4.91
N ALA A 15 -1.92 -2.60 -5.24
CA ALA A 15 -2.11 -3.71 -4.32
C ALA A 15 -1.24 -3.56 -3.06
N ILE A 16 0.03 -3.15 -3.19
CA ILE A 16 0.90 -2.88 -2.04
C ILE A 16 0.35 -1.72 -1.20
N GLY A 17 -0.13 -0.66 -1.84
CA GLY A 17 -0.75 0.48 -1.16
C GLY A 17 -1.92 0.07 -0.28
N VAL A 18 -2.84 -0.73 -0.82
CA VAL A 18 -4.04 -1.21 -0.11
C VAL A 18 -3.70 -2.27 0.91
N PHE A 19 -3.05 -3.36 0.49
CA PHE A 19 -2.93 -4.55 1.33
C PHE A 19 -1.74 -4.51 2.28
N ILE A 20 -0.73 -3.68 2.05
CA ILE A 20 0.42 -3.58 2.95
C ILE A 20 0.38 -2.24 3.68
N LEU A 21 0.34 -1.13 2.96
CA LEU A 21 0.51 0.18 3.59
C LEU A 21 -0.62 0.51 4.56
N GLN A 22 -1.86 0.17 4.22
CA GLN A 22 -3.02 0.47 5.04
C GLN A 22 -3.06 -0.30 6.39
N PRO A 23 -2.99 -1.65 6.44
CA PRO A 23 -3.03 -2.35 7.72
C PRO A 23 -1.85 -1.97 8.60
N PHE A 24 -0.67 -1.74 8.01
CA PHE A 24 0.49 -1.24 8.76
C PHE A 24 0.26 0.17 9.30
N GLY A 25 -0.27 1.09 8.50
CA GLY A 25 -0.57 2.46 8.91
C GLY A 25 -1.53 2.52 10.10
N ILE A 26 -2.64 1.76 10.02
CA ILE A 26 -3.62 1.65 11.11
C ILE A 26 -2.96 1.08 12.36
N THR A 27 -2.24 -0.04 12.21
CA THR A 27 -1.60 -0.72 13.35
C THR A 27 -0.61 0.19 14.06
N ILE A 28 0.29 0.85 13.33
CA ILE A 28 1.31 1.74 13.92
C ILE A 28 0.65 2.93 14.62
N PHE A 29 -0.34 3.56 13.97
CA PHE A 29 -0.99 4.74 14.52
C PHE A 29 -1.77 4.41 15.80
N THR A 30 -2.53 3.30 15.79
CA THR A 30 -3.30 2.87 16.95
C THR A 30 -2.38 2.39 18.08
N PHE A 31 -1.35 1.61 17.77
CA PHE A 31 -0.41 1.12 18.78
C PHE A 31 0.29 2.25 19.53
N SER A 32 0.70 3.29 18.80
CA SER A 32 1.25 4.52 19.39
C SER A 32 0.22 5.23 20.28
N SER A 33 -1.04 5.30 19.84
CA SER A 33 -2.11 5.99 20.59
C SER A 33 -2.55 5.27 21.87
N GLN A 34 -2.37 3.95 21.96
CA GLN A 34 -2.83 3.12 23.08
C GLN A 34 -1.70 2.73 24.03
N ASN A 35 -0.61 3.53 24.11
CA ASN A 35 0.50 3.31 25.04
C ASN A 35 1.03 1.87 25.07
N TYR A 36 1.08 1.18 23.92
CA TYR A 36 1.62 -0.17 23.81
C TYR A 36 0.84 -1.26 24.58
N GLU A 37 -0.41 -1.00 24.98
CA GLU A 37 -1.24 -1.97 25.73
C GLU A 37 -1.83 -3.08 24.84
N ILE A 38 -1.73 -2.94 23.52
CA ILE A 38 -2.28 -3.88 22.54
C ILE A 38 -1.18 -4.84 22.08
N ASP A 39 -1.49 -6.12 21.89
CA ASP A 39 -0.61 -7.02 21.14
C ASP A 39 -0.53 -6.57 19.67
N TRP A 40 0.62 -5.98 19.32
CA TRP A 40 0.86 -5.40 18.00
C TRP A 40 0.68 -6.40 16.87
N TRP A 41 1.16 -7.64 17.04
CA TRP A 41 1.11 -8.66 16.00
C TRP A 41 -0.31 -9.14 15.78
N GLN A 42 -1.05 -9.38 16.87
CA GLN A 42 -2.44 -9.77 16.79
C GLN A 42 -3.28 -8.65 16.14
N TYR A 43 -3.02 -7.39 16.50
CA TYR A 43 -3.74 -6.26 15.94
C TYR A 43 -3.44 -6.06 14.44
N LEU A 44 -2.20 -6.24 14.01
CA LEU A 44 -1.83 -6.20 12.60
C LEU A 44 -2.60 -7.26 11.80
N ILE A 45 -2.62 -8.50 12.27
CA ILE A 45 -3.34 -9.60 11.61
C ILE A 45 -4.84 -9.29 11.51
N ASN A 46 -5.43 -8.75 12.58
CA ASN A 46 -6.84 -8.37 12.59
C ASN A 46 -7.14 -7.27 11.54
N ASN A 47 -6.30 -6.23 11.46
CA ASN A 47 -6.46 -5.17 10.46
C ASN A 47 -6.32 -5.71 9.03
N PHE A 48 -5.42 -6.67 8.80
CA PHE A 48 -5.30 -7.36 7.52
C PHE A 48 -6.59 -8.11 7.15
N ILE A 49 -7.16 -8.87 8.08
CA ILE A 49 -8.43 -9.60 7.88
C ILE A 49 -9.58 -8.62 7.62
N GLU A 50 -9.62 -7.50 8.34
CA GLU A 50 -10.67 -6.49 8.18
C GLU A 50 -10.66 -5.84 6.78
N ILE A 51 -9.47 -5.50 6.27
CA ILE A 51 -9.32 -4.93 4.92
C ILE A 51 -9.73 -5.92 3.84
N LEU A 52 -9.46 -7.23 4.05
CA LEU A 52 -9.94 -8.29 3.16
C LEU A 52 -11.47 -8.46 3.20
N ASN A 53 -12.12 -8.04 4.28
CA ASN A 53 -13.58 -8.10 4.43
C ASN A 53 -14.32 -6.91 3.76
N ILE A 54 -13.62 -6.13 2.92
CA ILE A 54 -14.13 -5.01 2.09
C ILE A 54 -15.29 -4.27 2.76
N ASN A 55 -15.00 -3.54 3.83
CA ASN A 55 -15.97 -2.66 4.45
C ASN A 55 -16.21 -1.44 3.53
N ARG A 56 -17.48 -1.09 3.27
CA ARG A 56 -17.83 0.06 2.42
C ARG A 56 -17.25 1.39 2.92
N ASN A 57 -17.06 1.53 4.22
CA ASN A 57 -16.50 2.75 4.80
C ASN A 57 -15.00 2.90 4.51
N GLN A 58 -14.29 1.80 4.21
CA GLN A 58 -12.84 1.81 3.93
C GLN A 58 -12.52 2.00 2.44
N ILE A 59 -13.51 1.91 1.54
CA ILE A 59 -13.30 2.04 0.09
C ILE A 59 -12.55 3.32 -0.29
N PHE A 60 -12.84 4.45 0.36
CA PHE A 60 -12.19 5.71 0.06
C PHE A 60 -10.71 5.70 0.44
N GLU A 61 -10.39 5.19 1.64
CA GLU A 61 -9.01 5.04 2.12
C GLU A 61 -8.22 4.05 1.27
N ASN A 62 -8.84 2.92 0.90
CA ASN A 62 -8.23 1.92 0.02
C ASN A 62 -7.87 2.55 -1.34
N ILE A 63 -8.78 3.34 -1.93
CA ILE A 63 -8.50 4.02 -3.20
C ILE A 63 -7.33 5.00 -3.05
N LEU A 64 -7.32 5.82 -2.00
CA LEU A 64 -6.25 6.80 -1.76
C LEU A 64 -4.89 6.12 -1.59
N LEU A 65 -4.81 5.11 -0.72
CA LEU A 65 -3.57 4.39 -0.44
C LEU A 65 -3.11 3.56 -1.64
N GLY A 66 -4.05 2.97 -2.38
CA GLY A 66 -3.77 2.30 -3.64
C GLY A 66 -3.20 3.27 -4.69
N LEU A 67 -3.78 4.46 -4.84
CA LEU A 67 -3.26 5.49 -5.75
C LEU A 67 -1.87 5.97 -5.32
N LEU A 68 -1.63 6.13 -4.01
CA LEU A 68 -0.32 6.48 -3.48
C LEU A 68 0.72 5.38 -3.80
N GLY A 69 0.39 4.12 -3.51
CA GLY A 69 1.26 2.98 -3.82
C GLY A 69 1.54 2.84 -5.33
N ALA A 70 0.53 3.02 -6.17
CA ALA A 70 0.69 3.05 -7.62
C ALA A 70 1.62 4.17 -8.07
N SER A 71 1.46 5.38 -7.52
CA SER A 71 2.29 6.55 -7.85
C SER A 71 3.76 6.32 -7.50
N VAL A 72 4.03 5.77 -6.30
CA VAL A 72 5.40 5.45 -5.86
C VAL A 72 6.02 4.37 -6.73
N ALA A 73 5.29 3.30 -7.04
CA ALA A 73 5.79 2.23 -7.92
C ALA A 73 6.12 2.76 -9.32
N LEU A 74 5.29 3.66 -9.83
CA LEU A 74 5.48 4.29 -11.15
C LEU A 74 6.69 5.24 -11.14
N MET A 75 6.85 6.07 -10.11
CA MET A 75 8.05 6.89 -9.91
C MET A 75 9.32 6.05 -9.88
N TYR A 76 9.31 4.93 -9.14
CA TYR A 76 10.45 4.02 -9.08
C TYR A 76 10.78 3.41 -10.45
N TYR A 77 9.75 2.92 -11.16
CA TYR A 77 9.92 2.31 -12.48
C TYR A 77 10.44 3.31 -13.52
N LEU A 78 9.88 4.52 -13.56
CA LEU A 78 10.35 5.58 -14.46
C LEU A 78 11.77 6.02 -14.11
N GLY A 79 12.07 6.24 -12.83
CA GLY A 79 13.40 6.64 -12.38
C GLY A 79 14.46 5.57 -12.66
N LYS A 80 14.11 4.28 -12.56
CA LYS A 80 15.00 3.18 -12.96
C LYS A 80 15.25 3.21 -14.46
N ARG A 81 14.19 3.35 -15.26
CA ARG A 81 14.30 3.43 -16.73
C ARG A 81 15.13 4.61 -17.21
N GLU A 82 15.02 5.77 -16.56
CA GLU A 82 15.82 6.95 -16.90
C GLU A 82 17.32 6.69 -16.66
N LYS A 83 17.66 6.02 -15.55
CA LYS A 83 19.04 5.62 -15.27
C LYS A 83 19.56 4.58 -16.27
N ASP A 84 18.74 3.63 -16.68
CA ASP A 84 19.12 2.58 -17.64
C ASP A 84 19.33 3.12 -19.07
N ILE A 85 18.78 4.29 -19.42
CA ILE A 85 18.96 4.95 -20.73
C ILE A 85 20.24 5.81 -20.78
N ASN A 86 20.76 6.23 -19.62
CA ASN A 86 21.92 7.13 -19.50
C ASN A 86 23.26 6.39 -19.31
N TRP A 87 23.33 5.10 -19.63
CA TRP A 87 24.55 4.28 -19.74
C TRP A 87 24.75 3.82 -21.19
#